data_AF-A0A183HKW4-F1
#
_entry.id   AF-A0A183HKW4-F1
#
_cell.length_a   1.000
_cell.length_b   1.000
_cell.length_c   1.000
_cell.angle_alpha   90.00
_cell.angle_beta   90.00
_cell.angle_gamma   90.00
#
_symmetry.space_group_name_H-M   'P 1'
#
loop_
_entity.id
_entity.type
_entity.pdbx_description
1 polymer ?
#
loop_
_entity_poly.entity_id
_entity_poly.type
_entity_poly.pdbx_seq_one_letter_code
_entity_poly.pdbx_strand_id
1 'polypeptide(L)'
;MAVDAVSYLDENLSSNMIGIKKVSGGSLSDSQLVKGIAFKKAFSYAGFEMQPKHYKNPLIALLNIELELKAEKDNAEMRIQSVDEYQKIVDAEWTILYDKLKKIHESGAKVVLSKLPIGDVATQWFADRDMFCAGRVEQADMDRLIAACGGTILTTVSQISKELLGSCAEFYEQQVGSERYNFFLGGMKAQSCTVILRGSAEQFIAETERSLHDAIMVVRRAKKNDTIVAVILS
;
A
#
# COMPACT_ATOMS: atom_id res chain seq x y z
N MET A 1 -14.10 16.10 -9.61
CA MET A 1 -12.83 15.40 -9.26
C MET A 1 -11.91 16.26 -8.40
N ALA A 2 -11.28 17.33 -8.91
CA ALA A 2 -10.34 18.13 -8.11
C ALA A 2 -11.01 18.78 -6.87
N VAL A 3 -12.19 19.38 -7.06
CA VAL A 3 -12.98 19.96 -5.96
C VAL A 3 -13.38 18.91 -4.93
N ASP A 4 -13.86 17.75 -5.38
CA ASP A 4 -14.26 16.66 -4.48
C ASP A 4 -13.08 16.10 -3.70
N ALA A 5 -11.91 15.95 -4.34
CA ALA A 5 -10.68 15.49 -3.69
C ALA A 5 -10.24 16.46 -2.59
N VAL A 6 -10.20 17.76 -2.88
CA VAL A 6 -9.83 18.80 -1.90
C VAL A 6 -10.89 18.95 -0.80
N SER A 7 -12.17 18.74 -1.12
CA SER A 7 -13.25 18.80 -0.14
C SER A 7 -13.25 17.59 0.79
N TYR A 8 -12.83 16.42 0.28
CA TYR A 8 -12.68 15.20 1.07
C TYR A 8 -11.52 15.29 2.06
N LEU A 9 -10.48 16.06 1.75
CA LEU A 9 -9.32 16.27 2.61
C LEU A 9 -9.57 17.37 3.66
N ASP A 10 -9.06 17.11 4.87
CA ASP A 10 -8.98 18.12 5.92
C ASP A 10 -8.01 19.26 5.53
N GLU A 11 -8.31 20.48 5.96
CA GLU A 11 -7.68 21.72 5.49
C GLU A 11 -6.16 21.81 5.75
N ASN A 12 -5.67 21.06 6.74
CA ASN A 12 -4.28 21.06 7.16
C ASN A 12 -3.41 19.99 6.48
N LEU A 13 -3.97 19.08 5.68
CA LEU A 13 -3.19 18.01 5.06
C LEU A 13 -2.39 18.49 3.85
N SER A 14 -1.22 17.87 3.65
CA SER A 14 -0.30 18.13 2.54
C SER A 14 -0.90 17.65 1.21
N SER A 15 -0.47 18.27 0.11
CA SER A 15 -0.87 17.86 -1.25
C SER A 15 -0.48 16.42 -1.58
N ASN A 16 0.51 15.87 -0.88
CA ASN A 16 1.00 14.50 -1.08
C ASN A 16 -0.04 13.43 -0.70
N MET A 17 -1.09 13.82 0.02
CA MET A 17 -2.23 12.96 0.39
C MET A 17 -3.23 12.73 -0.74
N ILE A 18 -3.08 13.45 -1.87
CA ILE A 18 -3.75 13.10 -3.11
C ILE A 18 -2.77 12.26 -3.93
N GLY A 19 -3.02 10.96 -3.99
CA GLY A 19 -2.29 10.07 -4.90
C GLY A 19 -2.85 10.21 -6.31
N ILE A 20 -2.00 10.41 -7.31
CA ILE A 20 -2.39 10.27 -8.71
C ILE A 20 -1.73 9.01 -9.23
N LYS A 21 -2.53 8.07 -9.74
CA LYS A 21 -2.07 6.82 -10.34
C LYS A 21 -2.40 6.83 -11.82
N LYS A 22 -1.37 6.67 -12.64
CA LYS A 22 -1.47 6.69 -14.10
C LYS A 22 -1.66 5.28 -14.60
N VAL A 23 -2.71 5.07 -15.39
CA VAL A 23 -3.01 3.77 -16.00
C VAL A 23 -3.24 3.95 -17.49
N SER A 24 -2.37 3.35 -18.28
CA SER A 24 -2.45 3.39 -19.73
C SER A 24 -3.64 2.60 -20.27
N GLY A 25 -4.21 3.08 -21.37
CA GLY A 25 -5.38 2.50 -22.04
C GLY A 25 -6.71 3.05 -21.54
N GLY A 26 -7.72 2.99 -22.41
CA GLY A 26 -9.03 3.61 -22.19
C GLY A 26 -9.05 5.10 -22.55
N SER A 27 -10.05 5.81 -22.06
CA SER A 27 -10.28 7.23 -22.31
C SER A 27 -10.03 8.07 -21.05
N LEU A 28 -9.80 9.38 -21.20
CA LEU A 28 -9.69 10.29 -20.07
C LEU A 28 -10.96 10.33 -19.21
N SER A 29 -12.13 10.13 -19.84
CA SER A 29 -13.43 10.04 -19.17
C SER A 29 -13.59 8.81 -18.25
N ASP A 30 -12.75 7.79 -18.41
CA ASP A 30 -12.74 6.61 -17.54
C ASP A 30 -11.95 6.85 -16.24
N SER A 31 -11.40 8.06 -16.06
CA SER A 31 -10.68 8.45 -14.85
C SER A 31 -11.65 8.59 -13.68
N GLN A 32 -11.22 8.17 -12.49
CA GLN A 32 -12.08 8.15 -11.31
C GLN A 32 -11.37 8.65 -10.06
N LEU A 33 -12.16 9.25 -9.15
CA LEU A 33 -11.72 9.62 -7.81
C LEU A 33 -12.12 8.51 -6.84
N VAL A 34 -11.14 7.89 -6.22
CA VAL A 34 -11.30 6.90 -5.16
C VAL A 34 -11.24 7.63 -3.82
N LYS A 35 -12.33 7.58 -3.06
CA LYS A 35 -12.40 8.07 -1.66
C LYS A 35 -11.74 7.08 -0.71
N GLY A 36 -10.42 7.00 -0.82
CA GLY A 36 -9.59 6.00 -0.18
C GLY A 36 -8.28 5.85 -0.93
N ILE A 37 -7.62 4.71 -0.75
CA ILE A 37 -6.30 4.49 -1.32
C ILE A 37 -6.37 3.42 -2.37
N ALA A 38 -5.79 3.73 -3.52
CA ALA A 38 -5.53 2.76 -4.56
C ALA A 38 -4.05 2.79 -4.91
N PHE A 39 -3.40 1.63 -4.88
CA PHE A 39 -2.05 1.50 -5.42
C PHE A 39 -1.97 0.30 -6.34
N LYS A 40 -1.11 0.45 -7.34
CA LYS A 40 -0.76 -0.63 -8.24
C LYS A 40 -0.20 -1.75 -7.40
N LYS A 41 -0.65 -2.97 -7.67
CA LYS A 41 -0.12 -4.14 -7.00
C LYS A 41 1.39 -4.20 -7.15
N ALA A 42 2.10 -4.15 -6.03
CA ALA A 42 3.52 -4.44 -5.97
C ALA A 42 3.69 -5.97 -6.05
N PHE A 43 4.63 -6.41 -6.91
CA PHE A 43 5.11 -7.76 -7.20
C PHE A 43 4.30 -8.97 -6.64
N SER A 44 3.84 -9.86 -7.53
CA SER A 44 3.03 -11.04 -7.15
C SER A 44 3.88 -12.30 -7.21
N TYR A 45 3.99 -13.02 -6.09
CA TYR A 45 4.66 -14.32 -5.99
C TYR A 45 3.65 -15.47 -6.19
N ALA A 46 4.14 -16.72 -6.27
CA ALA A 46 3.29 -17.89 -6.51
C ALA A 46 2.28 -18.10 -5.37
N GLY A 47 1.03 -18.48 -5.69
CA GLY A 47 -0.07 -18.65 -4.72
C GLY A 47 -1.02 -17.44 -4.59
N PHE A 48 -0.67 -16.33 -5.23
CA PHE A 48 -1.48 -15.11 -5.22
C PHE A 48 -2.92 -15.30 -5.70
N GLU A 49 -3.15 -16.09 -6.75
CA GLU A 49 -4.49 -16.24 -7.33
C GLU A 49 -5.49 -16.93 -6.39
N MET A 50 -4.98 -17.67 -5.41
CA MET A 50 -5.77 -18.38 -4.40
C MET A 50 -6.16 -17.47 -3.22
N GLN A 51 -5.55 -16.29 -3.08
CA GLN A 51 -5.87 -15.37 -2.00
C GLN A 51 -7.24 -14.71 -2.24
N PRO A 52 -8.10 -14.59 -1.20
CA PRO A 52 -9.32 -13.82 -1.32
C PRO A 52 -9.00 -12.37 -1.68
N LYS A 53 -9.70 -11.86 -2.70
CA LYS A 53 -9.49 -10.52 -3.26
C LYS A 53 -10.48 -9.50 -2.77
N HIS A 54 -11.33 -9.86 -1.80
CA HIS A 54 -12.34 -8.99 -1.25
C HIS A 54 -12.50 -9.28 0.24
N TYR A 55 -12.35 -8.26 1.08
CA TYR A 55 -12.59 -8.34 2.51
C TYR A 55 -13.46 -7.17 2.95
N LYS A 56 -14.40 -7.46 3.86
CA LYS A 56 -15.16 -6.44 4.58
C LYS A 56 -14.54 -6.25 5.96
N ASN A 57 -14.32 -4.99 6.34
CA ASN A 57 -13.70 -4.60 7.60
C ASN A 57 -12.37 -5.33 7.91
N PRO A 58 -11.40 -5.43 6.97
CA PRO A 58 -10.15 -6.10 7.26
C PRO A 58 -9.27 -5.29 8.22
N LEU A 59 -8.51 -6.01 9.05
CA LEU A 59 -7.37 -5.45 9.77
C LEU A 59 -6.12 -5.51 8.89
N ILE A 60 -5.40 -4.39 8.82
CA ILE A 60 -4.27 -4.17 7.92
C ILE A 60 -2.99 -4.07 8.76
N ALA A 61 -2.05 -4.99 8.53
CA ALA A 61 -0.71 -4.93 9.09
C ALA A 61 0.21 -4.16 8.13
N LEU A 62 0.76 -3.05 8.60
CA LEU A 62 1.75 -2.25 7.89
C LEU A 62 3.13 -2.58 8.45
N LEU A 63 3.98 -3.19 7.62
CA LEU A 63 5.26 -3.72 8.04
C LEU A 63 6.44 -3.08 7.28
N ASN A 64 7.58 -3.03 7.94
CA ASN A 64 8.87 -2.71 7.35
C ASN A 64 9.87 -3.83 7.67
N ILE A 65 9.45 -5.07 7.40
CA ILE A 65 10.24 -6.28 7.63
C ILE A 65 10.24 -7.14 6.37
N GLU A 66 11.34 -7.83 6.14
CA GLU A 66 11.45 -8.82 5.08
C GLU A 66 10.90 -10.15 5.58
N LEU A 67 10.03 -10.76 4.78
CA LEU A 67 9.42 -12.07 5.03
C LEU A 67 9.94 -13.08 4.01
N GLU A 68 11.26 -13.15 3.88
CA GLU A 68 11.98 -14.10 3.03
C GLU A 68 12.98 -14.88 3.88
N LEU A 69 13.24 -16.12 3.47
CA LEU A 69 14.43 -16.85 3.93
C LEU A 69 15.63 -16.12 3.34
N LYS A 70 16.37 -15.41 4.19
CA LYS A 70 17.63 -14.84 3.77
C LYS A 70 18.60 -16.00 3.58
N ALA A 71 19.07 -16.18 2.35
CA ALA A 71 20.34 -16.86 2.16
C ALA A 71 21.42 -15.92 2.69
N GLU A 72 21.65 -15.88 4.01
CA GLU A 72 22.81 -15.20 4.57
C GLU A 72 24.06 -15.94 4.11
N LYS A 73 24.56 -15.57 2.92
CA LYS A 73 25.84 -16.03 2.39
C LYS A 73 27.01 -15.15 2.82
N ASP A 74 26.77 -13.94 3.35
CA ASP A 74 27.84 -12.98 3.58
C ASP A 74 27.78 -12.34 4.98
N ASN A 75 28.90 -12.49 5.72
CA ASN A 75 29.40 -11.66 6.84
C ASN A 75 29.25 -12.13 8.30
N ALA A 76 28.89 -13.37 8.56
CA ALA A 76 29.37 -14.02 9.77
C ALA A 76 30.45 -15.02 9.35
N GLU A 77 31.63 -14.97 9.96
CA GLU A 77 32.57 -16.10 9.99
C GLU A 77 31.88 -17.29 10.70
N MET A 78 30.81 -17.83 10.11
CA MET A 78 30.20 -19.06 10.59
C MET A 78 31.18 -20.16 10.20
N ARG A 79 32.10 -20.46 11.12
CA ARG A 79 32.88 -21.69 11.11
C ARG A 79 31.92 -22.84 11.33
N ILE A 80 31.20 -23.24 10.28
CA ILE A 80 30.40 -24.44 10.25
C ILE A 80 31.39 -25.61 10.21
N GLN A 81 31.47 -26.37 11.30
CA GLN A 81 32.47 -27.45 11.43
C GLN A 81 31.89 -28.80 11.03
N SER A 82 30.56 -28.91 10.88
CA SER A 82 29.89 -30.15 10.51
C SER A 82 28.61 -29.93 9.69
N VAL A 83 28.20 -30.96 8.93
CA VAL A 83 26.95 -30.98 8.16
C VAL A 83 25.72 -30.88 9.09
N ASP A 84 25.80 -31.44 10.29
CA ASP A 84 24.71 -31.40 11.28
C ASP A 84 24.46 -29.99 11.85
N GLU A 85 25.52 -29.19 12.02
CA GLU A 85 25.40 -27.78 12.42
C GLU A 85 24.73 -26.94 11.33
N TYR A 86 25.05 -27.21 10.05
CA TYR A 86 24.40 -26.55 8.93
C TYR A 86 22.89 -26.80 8.91
N GLN A 87 22.46 -28.05 9.11
CA GLN A 87 21.04 -28.39 9.13
C GLN A 87 20.30 -27.68 10.27
N LYS A 88 20.90 -27.60 11.46
CA LYS A 88 20.31 -26.88 12.61
C LYS A 88 20.11 -25.39 12.33
N ILE A 89 21.02 -24.76 11.60
CA ILE A 89 20.90 -23.35 11.21
C ILE A 89 19.72 -23.16 10.27
N VAL A 90 19.62 -24.01 9.23
CA VAL A 90 18.51 -23.98 8.28
C VAL A 90 17.18 -24.17 8.99
N ASP A 91 17.07 -25.17 9.86
CA ASP A 91 15.85 -25.45 10.63
C ASP A 91 15.47 -24.28 11.57
N ALA A 92 16.47 -23.61 12.15
CA ALA A 92 16.26 -22.42 12.98
C ALA A 92 15.72 -21.24 12.17
N GLU A 93 16.24 -21.00 10.96
CA GLU A 93 15.73 -19.94 10.07
C GLU A 93 14.27 -20.16 9.67
N TRP A 94 13.93 -21.40 9.32
CA TRP A 94 12.55 -21.79 9.04
C TRP A 94 11.64 -21.55 10.25
N THR A 95 12.09 -21.93 11.44
CA THR A 95 11.34 -21.71 12.68
C THR A 95 11.11 -20.22 12.92
N ILE A 96 12.14 -19.38 12.73
CA ILE A 96 12.04 -17.92 12.87
C ILE A 96 11.04 -17.33 11.87
N LEU A 97 11.05 -17.79 10.61
CA LEU A 97 10.10 -17.33 9.60
C LEU A 97 8.67 -17.70 9.99
N TYR A 98 8.41 -18.97 10.31
CA TYR A 98 7.06 -19.41 10.69
C TYR A 98 6.56 -18.75 11.96
N ASP A 99 7.42 -18.51 12.96
CA ASP A 99 7.04 -17.77 14.16
C ASP A 99 6.63 -16.32 13.84
N LYS A 100 7.33 -15.65 12.91
CA LYS A 100 6.93 -14.31 12.45
C LYS A 100 5.56 -14.34 11.78
N LEU A 101 5.33 -15.29 10.88
CA LEU A 101 4.06 -15.44 10.16
C LEU A 101 2.91 -15.76 11.14
N LYS A 102 3.16 -16.63 12.11
CA LYS A 102 2.20 -17.02 13.15
C LYS A 102 1.79 -15.83 14.01
N LYS A 103 2.75 -15.01 14.48
CA LYS A 103 2.44 -13.78 15.24
C LYS A 103 1.59 -12.80 14.44
N ILE A 104 1.85 -12.66 13.14
CA ILE A 104 1.04 -11.80 12.26
C ILE A 104 -0.40 -12.34 12.17
N HIS A 105 -0.57 -13.65 12.02
CA HIS A 105 -1.90 -14.26 11.98
C HIS A 105 -2.64 -14.14 13.33
N GLU A 106 -1.96 -14.38 14.45
CA GLU A 106 -2.52 -14.26 15.81
C GLU A 106 -2.98 -12.84 16.13
N SER A 107 -2.36 -11.82 15.51
CA SER A 107 -2.83 -10.43 15.62
C SER A 107 -4.23 -10.21 15.04
N GLY A 108 -4.69 -11.09 14.15
CA GLY A 108 -5.97 -10.99 13.44
C GLY A 108 -5.91 -10.16 12.16
N ALA A 109 -4.73 -9.74 11.72
CA ALA A 109 -4.55 -9.09 10.42
C ALA A 109 -5.06 -9.98 9.28
N LYS A 110 -5.77 -9.38 8.32
CA LYS A 110 -6.23 -10.04 7.08
C LYS A 110 -5.50 -9.55 5.84
N VAL A 111 -4.96 -8.33 5.89
CA VAL A 111 -4.17 -7.74 4.82
C VAL A 111 -2.80 -7.39 5.39
N VAL A 112 -1.73 -7.92 4.80
CA VAL A 112 -0.34 -7.69 5.23
C VAL A 112 0.41 -6.95 4.14
N LEU A 113 0.87 -5.75 4.44
CA LEU A 113 1.64 -4.93 3.51
C LEU A 113 3.04 -4.72 4.07
N SER A 114 4.06 -4.99 3.27
CA SER A 114 5.44 -4.70 3.64
C SER A 114 6.13 -3.82 2.61
N LYS A 115 6.96 -2.90 3.09
CA LYS A 115 7.90 -2.16 2.26
C LYS A 115 8.97 -3.06 1.66
N LEU A 116 9.36 -4.11 2.39
CA LEU A 116 10.35 -5.07 1.95
C LEU A 116 9.68 -6.24 1.22
N PRO A 117 10.47 -7.09 0.52
CA PRO A 117 9.94 -8.27 -0.14
C PRO A 117 9.27 -9.26 0.84
N ILE A 118 8.27 -9.98 0.31
CA ILE A 118 7.58 -11.10 0.97
C ILE A 118 7.78 -12.30 0.06
N GLY A 119 8.38 -13.38 0.56
CA GLY A 119 8.76 -14.53 -0.26
C GLY A 119 7.60 -15.43 -0.64
N ASP A 120 7.86 -16.35 -1.57
CA ASP A 120 6.88 -17.35 -2.03
C ASP A 120 6.30 -18.17 -0.87
N VAL A 121 7.17 -18.67 0.02
CA VAL A 121 6.77 -19.47 1.19
C VAL A 121 5.80 -18.70 2.10
N ALA A 122 6.12 -17.44 2.40
CA ALA A 122 5.26 -16.58 3.21
C ALA A 122 3.93 -16.31 2.51
N THR A 123 3.97 -16.07 1.18
CA THR A 123 2.79 -15.83 0.35
C THR A 123 1.84 -17.02 0.35
N GLN A 124 2.36 -18.25 0.21
CA GLN A 124 1.59 -19.49 0.28
C GLN A 124 1.00 -19.69 1.67
N TRP A 125 1.80 -19.49 2.72
CA TRP A 125 1.34 -19.66 4.10
C TRP A 125 0.18 -18.72 4.47
N PHE A 126 0.21 -17.48 3.94
CA PHE A 126 -0.89 -16.52 4.07
C PHE A 126 -2.10 -16.90 3.21
N ALA A 127 -1.89 -17.44 2.01
CA ALA A 127 -2.97 -17.91 1.14
C ALA A 127 -3.78 -19.03 1.81
N ASP A 128 -3.12 -20.00 2.45
CA ASP A 128 -3.76 -21.09 3.20
C ASP A 128 -4.64 -20.61 4.37
N ARG A 129 -4.50 -19.35 4.79
CA ARG A 129 -5.19 -18.74 5.94
C ARG A 129 -6.15 -17.63 5.56
N ASP A 130 -6.48 -17.51 4.27
CA ASP A 130 -7.33 -16.46 3.73
C ASP A 130 -6.82 -15.07 4.15
N MET A 131 -5.52 -14.85 3.95
CA MET A 131 -4.84 -13.57 4.18
C MET A 131 -4.22 -13.07 2.88
N PHE A 132 -4.39 -11.78 2.62
CA PHE A 132 -3.74 -11.10 1.50
C PHE A 132 -2.38 -10.56 1.92
N CYS A 133 -1.37 -10.71 1.07
CA CYS A 133 -0.07 -10.08 1.29
C CYS A 133 0.47 -9.38 0.05
N ALA A 134 1.12 -8.22 0.25
CA ALA A 134 1.87 -7.55 -0.79
C ALA A 134 3.18 -6.97 -0.23
N GLY A 135 4.30 -7.32 -0.87
CA GLY A 135 5.63 -6.78 -0.55
C GLY A 135 6.03 -5.67 -1.51
N ARG A 136 7.14 -4.98 -1.22
CA ARG A 136 7.66 -3.86 -2.04
C ARG A 136 6.69 -2.70 -2.23
N VAL A 137 5.87 -2.41 -1.22
CA VAL A 137 4.98 -1.26 -1.23
C VAL A 137 5.79 0.03 -1.08
N GLU A 138 5.52 1.02 -1.94
CA GLU A 138 6.21 2.32 -1.89
C GLU A 138 5.94 3.05 -0.58
N GLN A 139 6.95 3.76 -0.07
CA GLN A 139 6.82 4.53 1.18
C GLN A 139 5.67 5.53 1.12
N ALA A 140 5.49 6.23 -0.01
CA ALA A 140 4.42 7.21 -0.17
C ALA A 140 3.02 6.59 -0.06
N ASP A 141 2.83 5.35 -0.53
CA ASP A 141 1.56 4.65 -0.41
C ASP A 141 1.34 4.12 1.01
N MET A 142 2.40 3.70 1.71
CA MET A 142 2.34 3.35 3.13
C MET A 142 1.94 4.55 4.01
N ASP A 143 2.53 5.73 3.78
CA ASP A 143 2.21 6.94 4.51
C ASP A 143 0.76 7.38 4.28
N ARG A 144 0.28 7.25 3.05
CA ARG A 144 -1.13 7.46 2.73
C ARG A 144 -2.01 6.46 3.48
N LEU A 145 -1.65 5.17 3.51
CA LEU A 145 -2.41 4.12 4.20
C LEU A 145 -2.57 4.43 5.68
N ILE A 146 -1.50 4.88 6.34
CA ILE A 146 -1.55 5.34 7.72
C ILE A 146 -2.52 6.51 7.87
N ALA A 147 -2.46 7.48 6.95
CA ALA A 147 -3.35 8.64 6.98
C ALA A 147 -4.82 8.25 6.79
N ALA A 148 -5.15 7.27 5.92
CA ALA A 148 -6.53 6.88 5.66
C ALA A 148 -7.09 5.82 6.64
N CYS A 149 -6.35 4.73 6.81
CA CYS A 149 -6.79 3.55 7.55
C CYS A 149 -6.30 3.54 9.01
N GLY A 150 -5.40 4.46 9.37
CA GLY A 150 -4.70 4.43 10.65
C GLY A 150 -3.64 3.33 10.70
N GLY A 151 -3.29 2.92 11.91
CA GLY A 151 -2.21 1.98 12.17
C GLY A 151 -0.83 2.62 12.19
N THR A 152 0.20 1.81 12.41
CA THR A 152 1.60 2.23 12.48
C THR A 152 2.47 1.23 11.72
N ILE A 153 3.53 1.71 11.06
CA ILE A 153 4.50 0.83 10.42
C ILE A 153 5.31 0.11 11.50
N LEU A 154 5.21 -1.21 11.51
CA LEU A 154 5.94 -2.06 12.44
C LEU A 154 7.24 -2.55 11.81
N THR A 155 8.35 -2.32 12.51
CA THR A 155 9.68 -2.86 12.15
C THR A 155 9.95 -4.22 12.79
N THR A 156 9.06 -4.72 13.64
CA THR A 156 9.21 -6.00 14.35
C THR A 156 7.84 -6.62 14.61
N VAL A 157 7.74 -7.95 14.43
CA VAL A 157 6.49 -8.71 14.65
C VAL A 157 6.13 -8.92 16.12
N SER A 158 7.09 -8.83 17.04
CA SER A 158 6.87 -9.14 18.46
C SER A 158 5.96 -8.14 19.17
N GLN A 159 5.87 -6.91 18.66
CA GLN A 159 5.03 -5.86 19.23
C GLN A 159 3.69 -5.73 18.50
N ILE A 160 3.33 -6.70 17.65
CA ILE A 160 2.07 -6.61 16.91
C ILE A 160 0.88 -6.73 17.88
N SER A 161 0.08 -5.67 17.92
CA SER A 161 -1.16 -5.62 18.69
C SER A 161 -2.27 -5.09 17.80
N LYS A 162 -3.52 -5.41 18.13
CA LYS A 162 -4.69 -4.98 17.34
C LYS A 162 -4.82 -3.46 17.23
N GLU A 163 -4.32 -2.72 18.20
CA GLU A 163 -4.36 -1.25 18.25
C GLU A 163 -3.41 -0.60 17.23
N LEU A 164 -2.33 -1.29 16.87
CA LEU A 164 -1.34 -0.82 15.91
C LEU A 164 -1.73 -1.15 14.46
N LEU A 165 -2.74 -2.00 14.25
CA LEU A 165 -3.25 -2.36 12.94
C LEU A 165 -4.14 -1.25 12.37
N GLY A 166 -4.05 -1.05 11.06
CA GLY A 166 -4.99 -0.22 10.33
C GLY A 166 -6.33 -0.94 10.14
N SER A 167 -7.39 -0.18 9.86
CA SER A 167 -8.68 -0.73 9.49
C SER A 167 -9.32 0.09 8.37
N CYS A 168 -10.03 -0.60 7.47
CA CYS A 168 -10.83 0.03 6.43
C CYS A 168 -12.17 -0.68 6.32
N ALA A 169 -13.20 -0.01 5.80
CA ALA A 169 -14.52 -0.61 5.64
C ALA A 169 -14.52 -1.75 4.61
N GLU A 170 -13.75 -1.58 3.54
CA GLU A 170 -13.70 -2.54 2.45
C GLU A 170 -12.32 -2.54 1.80
N PHE A 171 -11.83 -3.74 1.48
CA PHE A 171 -10.66 -3.95 0.64
C PHE A 171 -11.04 -4.81 -0.54
N TYR A 172 -10.62 -4.43 -1.74
CA TYR A 172 -10.68 -5.34 -2.89
C TYR A 172 -9.56 -5.12 -3.90
N GLU A 173 -9.23 -6.18 -4.64
CA GLU A 173 -8.40 -6.08 -5.84
C GLU A 173 -9.31 -6.00 -7.08
N GLN A 174 -9.09 -4.99 -7.92
CA GLN A 174 -9.78 -4.88 -9.21
C GLN A 174 -8.76 -4.59 -10.32
N GLN A 175 -9.01 -5.18 -11.49
CA GLN A 175 -8.25 -4.88 -12.69
C GLN A 175 -8.67 -3.52 -13.28
N VAL A 176 -7.69 -2.65 -13.50
CA VAL A 176 -7.85 -1.35 -14.13
C VAL A 176 -6.90 -1.29 -15.32
N GLY A 177 -7.44 -1.37 -16.53
CA GLY A 177 -6.63 -1.50 -17.74
C GLY A 177 -5.90 -2.85 -17.78
N SER A 178 -4.58 -2.83 -17.98
CA SER A 178 -3.73 -4.02 -17.98
C SER A 178 -3.19 -4.40 -16.59
N GLU A 179 -3.43 -3.57 -15.57
CA GLU A 179 -2.84 -3.71 -14.25
C GLU A 179 -3.89 -4.02 -13.18
N ARG A 180 -3.48 -4.64 -12.07
CA ARG A 180 -4.35 -4.84 -10.91
C ARG A 180 -4.02 -3.83 -9.82
N TYR A 181 -5.08 -3.26 -9.25
CA TYR A 181 -5.01 -2.26 -8.21
C TYR A 181 -5.68 -2.79 -6.94
N ASN A 182 -5.04 -2.53 -5.82
CA ASN A 182 -5.61 -2.79 -4.50
C ASN A 182 -6.31 -1.53 -4.02
N PHE A 183 -7.60 -1.65 -3.71
CA PHE A 183 -8.46 -0.58 -3.25
C PHE A 183 -8.74 -0.73 -1.76
N PHE A 184 -8.53 0.34 -1.01
CA PHE A 184 -8.84 0.46 0.40
C PHE A 184 -9.87 1.58 0.55
N LEU A 185 -11.12 1.22 0.81
CA LEU A 185 -12.25 2.16 0.93
C LEU A 185 -12.72 2.29 2.38
N GLY A 186 -13.26 3.46 2.70
CA GLY A 186 -13.86 3.73 4.00
C GLY A 186 -12.86 3.61 5.14
N GLY A 187 -11.69 4.23 4.99
CA GLY A 187 -10.73 4.37 6.07
C GLY A 187 -11.32 5.18 7.24
N MET A 188 -10.88 4.87 8.46
CA MET A 188 -11.35 5.54 9.68
C MET A 188 -11.08 7.05 9.68
N LYS A 189 -10.05 7.47 8.95
CA LYS A 189 -9.65 8.86 8.78
C LYS A 189 -9.82 9.24 7.30
N ALA A 190 -10.66 10.22 6.99
CA ALA A 190 -10.88 10.70 5.62
C ALA A 190 -9.75 11.61 5.12
N GLN A 191 -8.48 11.22 5.34
CA GLN A 191 -7.33 12.12 5.17
C GLN A 191 -6.48 11.84 3.93
N SER A 192 -6.88 10.90 3.07
CA SER A 192 -6.18 10.60 1.82
C SER A 192 -7.16 10.07 0.77
N CYS A 193 -6.93 10.46 -0.49
CA CYS A 193 -7.70 10.01 -1.63
C CYS A 193 -6.79 9.72 -2.82
N THR A 194 -7.24 8.85 -3.73
CA THR A 194 -6.49 8.51 -4.93
C THR A 194 -7.28 8.82 -6.18
N VAL A 195 -6.67 9.54 -7.11
CA VAL A 195 -7.18 9.73 -8.46
C VAL A 195 -6.51 8.72 -9.38
N ILE A 196 -7.32 7.90 -10.04
CA ILE A 196 -6.85 7.01 -11.10
C ILE A 196 -7.09 7.73 -12.43
N LEU A 197 -6.01 8.09 -13.11
CA LEU A 197 -6.04 8.70 -14.44
C LEU A 197 -5.88 7.65 -15.52
N ARG A 198 -6.84 7.64 -16.45
CA ARG A 198 -6.85 6.79 -17.64
C ARG A 198 -6.56 7.63 -18.87
N GLY A 199 -6.00 7.02 -19.90
CA GLY A 199 -5.76 7.72 -21.17
C GLY A 199 -5.13 6.82 -22.22
N SER A 200 -5.26 7.22 -23.48
CA SER A 200 -4.76 6.45 -24.63
C SER A 200 -3.24 6.46 -24.74
N ALA A 201 -2.60 7.57 -24.40
CA ALA A 201 -1.15 7.75 -24.52
C ALA A 201 -0.56 8.37 -23.25
N GLU A 202 0.60 7.84 -22.83
CA GLU A 202 1.27 8.21 -21.58
C GLU A 202 1.60 9.70 -21.49
N GLN A 203 1.98 10.32 -22.61
CA GLN A 203 2.27 11.76 -22.66
C GLN A 203 1.03 12.62 -22.32
N PHE A 204 -0.16 12.23 -22.81
CA PHE A 204 -1.41 12.91 -22.47
C PHE A 204 -1.80 12.69 -21.01
N ILE A 205 -1.57 11.49 -20.48
CA ILE A 205 -1.81 11.22 -19.05
C ILE A 205 -0.89 12.08 -18.18
N ALA A 206 0.39 12.20 -18.54
CA ALA A 206 1.37 13.03 -17.82
C ALA A 206 1.05 14.53 -17.89
N GLU A 207 0.49 15.02 -19.00
CA GLU A 207 0.00 16.39 -19.11
C GLU A 207 -1.28 16.61 -18.28
N THR A 208 -2.18 15.61 -18.27
CA THR A 208 -3.40 15.64 -17.47
C THR A 208 -3.08 15.61 -15.97
N GLU A 209 -2.11 14.81 -15.56
CA GLU A 209 -1.61 14.76 -14.18
C GLU A 209 -1.12 16.14 -13.72
N ARG A 210 -0.31 16.81 -14.54
CA ARG A 210 0.18 18.16 -14.25
C ARG A 210 -0.96 19.18 -14.17
N SER A 211 -1.87 19.16 -15.16
CA SER A 211 -3.06 20.03 -15.17
C SER A 211 -3.95 19.81 -13.93
N LEU A 212 -4.14 18.55 -13.53
CA LEU A 212 -4.94 18.21 -12.36
C LEU A 212 -4.25 18.63 -11.06
N HIS A 213 -2.93 18.46 -10.97
CA HIS A 213 -2.14 18.92 -9.84
C HIS A 213 -2.28 20.44 -9.65
N ASP A 214 -2.19 21.22 -10.72
CA ASP A 214 -2.36 22.68 -10.66
C ASP A 214 -3.78 23.05 -10.25
N ALA A 215 -4.80 22.39 -10.80
CA ALA A 215 -6.19 22.58 -10.40
C ALA A 215 -6.42 22.28 -8.91
N ILE A 216 -5.85 21.20 -8.38
CA ILE A 216 -5.90 20.85 -6.96
C ILE A 216 -5.26 21.96 -6.11
N MET A 217 -4.10 22.48 -6.53
CA MET A 217 -3.40 23.55 -5.80
C MET A 217 -4.21 24.85 -5.78
N VAL A 218 -4.84 25.21 -6.90
CA VAL A 218 -5.71 26.39 -6.98
C VAL A 218 -6.92 26.24 -6.06
N VAL A 219 -7.63 25.11 -6.12
CA VAL A 219 -8.81 24.87 -5.26
C VAL A 219 -8.43 24.85 -3.79
N ARG A 220 -7.29 24.23 -3.44
CA ARG A 220 -6.79 24.22 -2.06
C ARG A 220 -6.44 25.61 -1.55
N ARG A 221 -5.83 26.46 -2.38
CA ARG A 221 -5.54 27.86 -2.02
C ARG A 221 -6.82 28.68 -1.86
N ALA A 222 -7.76 28.52 -2.79
CA ALA A 222 -9.06 29.19 -2.73
C ALA A 222 -9.88 28.79 -1.50
N LYS A 223 -9.79 27.53 -1.05
CA LYS A 223 -10.44 27.07 0.19
C LYS A 223 -9.81 27.69 1.45
N LYS A 224 -8.50 27.98 1.44
CA LYS A 224 -7.80 28.55 2.60
C LYS A 224 -7.92 30.07 2.71
N ASN A 225 -8.04 30.76 1.59
CA ASN A 225 -8.03 32.21 1.52
C ASN A 225 -9.25 32.70 0.74
N ASP A 226 -10.15 33.41 1.42
CA ASP A 226 -11.35 33.99 0.79
C ASP A 226 -11.03 35.19 -0.11
N THR A 227 -9.85 35.79 0.04
CA THR A 227 -9.42 36.95 -0.75
C THR A 227 -8.53 36.52 -1.91
N ILE A 228 -9.04 36.67 -3.14
CA ILE A 228 -8.30 36.35 -4.38
C ILE A 228 -8.12 37.65 -5.17
N VAL A 229 -6.90 37.91 -5.63
CA VAL A 229 -6.56 39.08 -6.45
C VAL A 229 -6.11 38.64 -7.85
N ALA A 230 -6.55 39.36 -8.87
CA ALA A 230 -6.03 39.19 -10.23
C ALA A 230 -4.80 40.10 -10.39
N VAL A 231 -3.64 39.53 -10.70
CA VAL A 231 -2.46 40.30 -11.10
C VAL A 231 -2.37 40.22 -12.61
N ILE A 232 -2.65 41.34 -13.27
CA ILE A 232 -2.44 41.49 -14.71
C ILE A 232 -0.97 41.86 -14.88
N LEU A 233 -0.17 40.91 -15.38
CA LEU A 233 1.19 41.20 -15.83
C LEU A 233 1.08 41.92 -17.18
N SER A 234 1.30 43.24 -17.16
CA SER A 234 1.44 44.11 -18.32
C SER A 234 2.80 43.97 -18.98
#